data_AF-A0A8X6GQ54-F1
#
_entry.id   AF-A0A8X6GQ54-F1
#
_cell.length_a   1.000
_cell.length_b   1.000
_cell.length_c   1.000
_cell.angle_alpha   90.00
_cell.angle_beta   90.00
_cell.angle_gamma   90.00
#
_symmetry.space_group_name_H-M   'P 1'
#
loop_
_entity.id
_entity.type
_entity.pdbx_description
1 polymer ?
#
loop_
_entity_poly.entity_id
_entity_poly.type
_entity_poly.pdbx_seq_one_letter_code
_entity_poly.pdbx_strand_id
1 'polypeptide(L)'
;MRAKGVILQKLVNVEFNFLFQTLIHKKTIAELTYKGYFDKILFTTQTFYKTPYNDSNFAWFYYKNNTDEGTFTVDTGKYDHSQVNIIKTWKGQTKLNYWKGDTCNALNCTNAEVGPPLAENQTTYTFFQPLACRTFTFEYEGDHTIFGTKVKRFQNTPRLFGNLKDNPDNYCYITDKDLPSGVLDISSCQFNSPVYLSFPHFYLADTSYLFKMDGLEPIEELHKSYVDVNPITGVTLRLAIRVQVNLRIHKMETFSYIQNMSSGIYPVFWVELGAEIGEELSDYIKEKTELPQKIAYSVLGICLVASLMGFLWGLVFLMRTRKRMWEEVQPLVGNTKNITYSSIVPTMQPVEGSSSRYSSKSKEVSRNISREDSHISGIVDDPYVKTLKFQSSGRVERCSKIEIQGSISPQIIMKKADSPSPKNFDLKRDV
;
A
#
# COMPACT_ATOMS: atom_id res chain seq x y z
N MET A 1 27.16 14.87 32.99
CA MET A 1 26.02 15.48 32.26
C MET A 1 24.99 16.14 33.18
N ARG A 2 24.36 15.44 34.15
CA ARG A 2 23.33 16.00 35.08
C ARG A 2 23.60 17.43 35.58
N ALA A 3 24.80 17.72 36.12
CA ALA A 3 25.13 19.06 36.64
C ALA A 3 25.00 20.21 35.63
N LYS A 4 25.40 19.99 34.35
CA LYS A 4 25.22 21.01 33.29
C LYS A 4 23.74 21.26 33.00
N GLY A 5 22.90 20.21 33.04
CA GLY A 5 21.45 20.33 32.87
C GLY A 5 20.79 21.12 34.00
N VAL A 6 21.18 20.89 35.27
CA VAL A 6 20.64 21.64 36.42
C VAL A 6 21.03 23.11 36.40
N ILE A 7 22.27 23.43 35.99
CA ILE A 7 22.69 24.84 35.83
C ILE A 7 21.88 25.51 34.72
N LEU A 8 21.70 24.86 33.57
CA LEU A 8 20.86 25.35 32.49
C LEU A 8 19.40 25.58 32.94
N GLN A 9 18.79 24.61 33.61
CA GLN A 9 17.43 24.73 34.14
C GLN A 9 17.28 25.94 35.08
N LYS A 10 18.27 26.20 35.93
CA LYS A 10 18.28 27.39 36.79
C LYS A 10 18.43 28.70 36.00
N LEU A 11 19.29 28.74 35.00
CA LEU A 11 19.44 29.90 34.11
C LEU A 11 18.13 30.19 33.36
N VAL A 12 17.54 29.18 32.72
CA VAL A 12 16.24 29.30 32.04
C VAL A 12 15.13 29.69 33.01
N ASN A 13 15.12 29.19 34.25
CA ASN A 13 14.15 29.64 35.26
C ASN A 13 14.33 31.13 35.62
N VAL A 14 15.56 31.60 35.83
CA VAL A 14 15.84 33.02 36.13
C VAL A 14 15.42 33.89 34.94
N GLU A 15 15.77 33.49 33.73
CA GLU A 15 15.42 34.17 32.48
C GLU A 15 13.90 34.22 32.23
N PHE A 16 13.19 33.11 32.43
CA PHE A 16 11.74 33.04 32.26
C PHE A 16 10.99 33.97 33.23
N ASN A 17 11.44 34.02 34.49
CA ASN A 17 10.95 34.97 35.49
C ASN A 17 11.29 36.41 35.11
N PHE A 18 12.53 36.69 34.67
CA PHE A 18 12.98 38.03 34.27
C PHE A 18 12.24 38.57 33.03
N LEU A 19 11.93 37.71 32.05
CA LEU A 19 11.19 38.06 30.84
C LEU A 19 9.67 38.17 31.05
N PHE A 20 9.18 37.95 32.29
CA PHE A 20 7.77 37.89 32.68
C PHE A 20 6.96 36.94 31.79
N GLN A 21 7.53 35.76 31.50
CA GLN A 21 6.87 34.77 30.66
C GLN A 21 5.80 34.00 31.43
N THR A 22 4.84 33.44 30.69
CA THR A 22 3.73 32.64 31.23
C THR A 22 3.71 31.31 30.50
N LEU A 23 3.46 30.21 31.21
CA LEU A 23 3.47 28.87 30.60
C LEU A 23 2.38 28.70 29.53
N ILE A 24 1.22 29.33 29.74
CA ILE A 24 0.09 29.28 28.81
C ILE A 24 0.10 30.57 27.98
N HIS A 25 0.51 30.47 26.73
CA HIS A 25 0.50 31.60 25.79
C HIS A 25 -0.84 31.70 25.06
N LYS A 26 -1.45 32.89 25.08
CA LYS A 26 -2.61 33.21 24.23
C LYS A 26 -2.13 33.83 22.92
N LYS A 27 -2.38 33.15 21.80
CA LYS A 27 -1.98 33.54 20.44
C LYS A 27 -3.11 33.30 19.45
N THR A 28 -3.07 33.96 18.31
CA THR A 28 -3.99 33.67 17.20
C THR A 28 -3.63 32.34 16.55
N ILE A 29 -4.62 31.68 15.93
CA ILE A 29 -4.41 30.43 15.18
C ILE A 29 -3.34 30.61 14.09
N ALA A 30 -3.33 31.76 13.40
CA ALA A 30 -2.33 32.06 12.37
C ALA A 30 -0.91 32.14 12.94
N GLU A 31 -0.71 32.80 14.08
CA GLU A 31 0.59 32.86 14.78
C GLU A 31 1.07 31.47 15.23
N LEU A 32 0.18 30.63 15.78
CA LEU A 32 0.54 29.29 16.24
C LEU A 32 0.89 28.33 15.11
N THR A 33 0.33 28.51 13.91
CA THR A 33 0.46 27.56 12.79
C THR A 33 1.55 27.96 11.81
N TYR A 34 1.29 28.93 10.93
CA TYR A 34 2.15 29.25 9.78
C TYR A 34 2.84 30.61 9.85
N LYS A 35 2.17 31.63 10.41
CA LYS A 35 2.71 32.99 10.49
C LYS A 35 3.88 33.09 11.47
N GLY A 36 3.84 32.28 12.52
CA GLY A 36 4.75 32.38 13.65
C GLY A 36 4.48 33.58 14.55
N TYR A 37 5.10 33.55 15.73
CA TYR A 37 5.26 34.71 16.60
C TYR A 37 6.67 34.77 17.16
N PHE A 38 7.16 35.99 17.40
CA PHE A 38 8.45 36.21 18.04
C PHE A 38 8.43 35.73 19.48
N ASP A 39 9.32 34.80 19.81
CA ASP A 39 9.50 34.27 21.16
C ASP A 39 10.77 34.83 21.81
N LYS A 40 10.60 35.49 22.97
CA LYS A 40 11.71 36.14 23.67
C LYS A 40 12.74 35.14 24.21
N ILE A 41 12.32 33.91 24.54
CA ILE A 41 13.22 32.88 25.07
C ILE A 41 14.05 32.31 23.93
N LEU A 42 13.46 32.06 22.76
CA LEU A 42 14.23 31.68 21.57
C LEU A 42 15.27 32.75 21.21
N PHE A 43 14.89 34.03 21.25
CA PHE A 43 15.80 35.15 20.98
C PHE A 43 17.01 35.21 21.91
N THR A 44 16.82 35.05 23.22
CA THR A 44 17.94 35.12 24.18
C THR A 44 18.75 33.83 24.20
N THR A 45 18.10 32.66 24.08
CA THR A 45 18.77 31.35 24.10
C THR A 45 19.53 31.02 22.83
N GLN A 46 19.23 31.65 21.68
CA GLN A 46 19.98 31.51 20.42
C GLN A 46 21.49 31.75 20.56
N THR A 47 21.92 32.60 21.50
CA THR A 47 23.34 32.86 21.78
C THR A 47 24.07 31.63 22.36
N PHE A 48 23.32 30.69 22.96
CA PHE A 48 23.84 29.51 23.66
C PHE A 48 23.40 28.18 23.04
N TYR A 49 22.30 28.17 22.29
CA TYR A 49 21.68 26.99 21.68
C TYR A 49 21.40 27.22 20.20
N LYS A 50 21.80 26.26 19.36
CA LYS A 50 21.41 26.24 17.95
C LYS A 50 19.92 25.89 17.84
N THR A 51 19.10 26.89 17.59
CA THR A 51 17.70 26.72 17.19
C THR A 51 17.63 26.34 15.70
N PRO A 52 16.51 25.75 15.23
CA PRO A 52 16.31 25.46 13.80
C PRO A 52 16.19 26.71 12.92
N TYR A 53 15.75 27.83 13.49
CA TYR A 53 15.55 29.11 12.80
C TYR A 53 16.23 30.24 13.58
N ASN A 54 16.87 31.16 12.86
CA ASN A 54 17.67 32.26 13.42
C ASN A 54 16.87 33.56 13.64
N ASP A 55 15.57 33.57 13.35
CA ASP A 55 14.69 34.74 13.44
C ASP A 55 13.91 34.82 14.77
N SER A 56 14.09 33.82 15.65
CA SER A 56 13.45 33.71 16.97
C SER A 56 11.93 33.55 16.93
N ASN A 57 11.37 33.19 15.78
CA ASN A 57 9.94 32.91 15.66
C ASN A 57 9.63 31.44 15.98
N PHE A 58 8.49 31.21 16.63
CA PHE A 58 7.92 29.89 16.84
C PHE A 58 6.58 29.75 16.11
N ALA A 59 6.39 28.63 15.42
CA ALA A 59 5.12 28.15 14.91
C ALA A 59 5.20 26.62 14.69
N TRP A 60 4.08 25.90 14.81
CA TRP A 60 4.04 24.45 14.61
C TRP A 60 4.29 24.01 13.17
N PHE A 61 3.95 24.87 12.20
CA PHE A 61 4.19 24.68 10.77
C PHE A 61 5.05 25.81 10.20
N TYR A 62 6.02 26.28 10.99
CA TYR A 62 6.88 27.39 10.58
C TYR A 62 7.72 27.00 9.34
N TYR A 63 7.87 27.93 8.40
CA TYR A 63 8.50 27.69 7.10
C TYR A 63 7.96 26.48 6.30
N LYS A 64 6.72 26.03 6.53
CA LYS A 64 6.06 24.99 5.71
C LYS A 64 5.31 25.52 4.48
N ASN A 65 5.03 26.81 4.41
CA ASN A 65 4.27 27.41 3.32
C ASN A 65 5.19 27.71 2.11
N ASN A 66 4.76 27.33 0.91
CA ASN A 66 5.55 27.41 -0.34
C ASN A 66 6.91 26.67 -0.30
N THR A 67 6.98 25.55 0.42
CA THR A 67 8.16 24.68 0.52
C THR A 67 7.79 23.21 0.29
N ASP A 68 8.69 22.40 -0.25
CA ASP A 68 8.55 20.94 -0.30
C ASP A 68 9.01 20.25 1.01
N GLU A 69 8.62 18.99 1.19
CA GLU A 69 9.02 18.17 2.35
C GLU A 69 10.39 17.49 2.18
N GLY A 70 11.12 17.80 1.11
CA GLY A 70 12.34 17.16 0.65
C GLY A 70 12.15 16.34 -0.62
N THR A 71 13.21 16.20 -1.42
CA THR A 71 13.19 15.40 -2.65
C THR A 71 12.95 13.92 -2.36
N PHE A 72 11.93 13.34 -3.00
CA PHE A 72 11.69 11.90 -3.07
C PHE A 72 12.27 11.36 -4.37
N THR A 73 12.99 10.24 -4.29
CA THR A 73 13.31 9.41 -5.47
C THR A 73 12.50 8.13 -5.35
N VAL A 74 11.60 7.90 -6.29
CA VAL A 74 10.68 6.75 -6.31
C VAL A 74 10.95 5.86 -7.52
N ASP A 75 10.55 4.59 -7.46
CA ASP A 75 10.55 3.74 -8.64
C ASP A 75 9.47 4.15 -9.65
N THR A 76 9.83 4.12 -10.92
CA THR A 76 8.89 4.35 -12.03
C THR A 76 7.99 3.15 -12.30
N GLY A 77 8.33 1.97 -11.79
CA GLY A 77 7.63 0.71 -12.09
C GLY A 77 7.83 0.19 -13.52
N LYS A 78 8.70 0.83 -14.32
CA LYS A 78 8.91 0.52 -15.75
C LYS A 78 9.29 -0.95 -16.02
N TYR A 79 10.06 -1.55 -15.13
CA TYR A 79 10.54 -2.94 -15.27
C TYR A 79 9.77 -3.93 -14.39
N ASP A 80 9.15 -3.43 -13.31
CA ASP A 80 8.34 -4.20 -12.38
C ASP A 80 7.25 -3.29 -11.79
N HIS A 81 6.00 -3.56 -12.15
CA HIS A 81 4.84 -2.77 -11.71
C HIS A 81 4.57 -2.92 -10.20
N SER A 82 5.10 -3.95 -9.54
CA SER A 82 5.02 -4.10 -8.08
C SER A 82 5.86 -3.06 -7.32
N GLN A 83 6.79 -2.39 -8.02
CA GLN A 83 7.67 -1.37 -7.44
C GLN A 83 7.16 0.06 -7.64
N VAL A 84 6.11 0.30 -8.42
CA VAL A 84 5.69 1.67 -8.79
C VAL A 84 5.44 2.55 -7.55
N ASN A 85 6.03 3.75 -7.59
CA ASN A 85 5.99 4.75 -6.52
C ASN A 85 6.59 4.29 -5.16
N ILE A 86 7.30 3.16 -5.10
CA ILE A 86 8.07 2.78 -3.91
C ILE A 86 9.28 3.70 -3.76
N ILE A 87 9.42 4.31 -2.58
CA ILE A 87 10.48 5.25 -2.24
C ILE A 87 11.82 4.51 -2.18
N LYS A 88 12.79 4.97 -2.98
CA LYS A 88 14.18 4.50 -2.98
C LYS A 88 15.09 5.43 -2.19
N THR A 89 14.82 6.74 -2.21
CA THR A 89 15.43 7.71 -1.28
C THR A 89 14.49 8.83 -0.89
N TRP A 90 14.70 9.40 0.30
CA TRP A 90 14.17 10.69 0.71
C TRP A 90 15.33 11.59 1.16
N LYS A 91 15.40 12.82 0.63
CA LYS A 91 16.53 13.77 0.86
C LYS A 91 17.90 13.13 0.57
N GLY A 92 17.96 12.27 -0.46
CA GLY A 92 19.16 11.54 -0.85
C GLY A 92 19.56 10.36 0.06
N GLN A 93 18.81 10.10 1.14
CA GLN A 93 19.07 8.98 2.04
C GLN A 93 18.19 7.77 1.67
N THR A 94 18.78 6.57 1.63
CA THR A 94 18.06 5.29 1.38
C THR A 94 17.30 4.77 2.60
N LYS A 95 17.64 5.28 3.79
CA LYS A 95 16.96 5.01 5.07
C LYS A 95 16.98 6.26 5.93
N LEU A 96 16.05 6.34 6.87
CA LEU A 96 16.02 7.39 7.90
C LEU A 96 17.20 7.23 8.88
N ASN A 97 17.42 8.25 9.71
CA ASN A 97 18.48 8.28 10.72
C ASN A 97 17.99 8.70 12.11
N TYR A 98 16.67 8.64 12.35
CA TYR A 98 16.03 9.09 13.59
C TYR A 98 15.87 7.98 14.63
N TRP A 99 15.83 6.72 14.20
CA TRP A 99 15.48 5.56 15.01
C TRP A 99 16.66 4.60 15.18
N LYS A 100 16.54 3.60 16.07
CA LYS A 100 17.63 2.64 16.34
C LYS A 100 17.61 1.46 15.36
N GLY A 101 18.68 1.23 14.62
CA GLY A 101 18.76 0.09 13.70
C GLY A 101 17.88 0.26 12.45
N ASP A 102 17.97 -0.68 11.52
CA ASP A 102 17.57 -0.41 10.14
C ASP A 102 16.06 -0.59 9.88
N THR A 103 15.38 -1.48 10.59
CA THR A 103 13.95 -1.78 10.41
C THR A 103 13.07 -0.54 10.58
N CYS A 104 13.21 0.18 11.70
CA CYS A 104 12.43 1.41 11.96
C CYS A 104 12.83 2.60 11.07
N ASN A 105 13.96 2.51 10.37
CA ASN A 105 14.44 3.54 9.46
C ASN A 105 14.17 3.18 7.98
N ALA A 106 13.59 2.02 7.68
CA ALA A 106 13.37 1.57 6.31
C ALA A 106 12.33 2.44 5.58
N LEU A 107 12.59 2.72 4.28
CA LEU A 107 11.73 3.52 3.41
C LEU A 107 11.05 2.70 2.29
N ASN A 108 11.06 1.36 2.38
CA ASN A 108 10.50 0.46 1.36
C ASN A 108 8.96 0.47 1.36
N CYS A 109 8.37 1.57 0.92
CA CYS A 109 6.94 1.91 1.00
C CYS A 109 6.61 3.10 0.08
N THR A 110 5.34 3.50 0.02
CA THR A 110 4.87 4.65 -0.80
C THR A 110 4.65 5.89 0.06
N ASN A 111 4.10 6.96 -0.52
CA ASN A 111 3.60 8.15 0.20
C ASN A 111 2.08 8.09 0.52
N ALA A 112 1.43 6.93 0.35
CA ALA A 112 -0.02 6.70 0.45
C ALA A 112 -0.94 7.35 -0.60
N GLU A 113 -0.45 8.15 -1.55
CA GLU A 113 -1.29 8.72 -2.61
C GLU A 113 -1.47 7.72 -3.76
N VAL A 114 -0.36 7.14 -4.21
CA VAL A 114 -0.28 6.13 -5.27
C VAL A 114 0.68 5.04 -4.84
N GLY A 115 0.36 3.79 -5.13
CA GLY A 115 1.23 2.65 -4.91
C GLY A 115 1.07 1.57 -5.97
N PRO A 116 1.71 0.41 -5.77
CA PRO A 116 1.48 -0.75 -6.63
C PRO A 116 0.06 -1.31 -6.46
N PRO A 117 -0.45 -2.04 -7.47
CA PRO A 117 -1.65 -2.86 -7.33
C PRO A 117 -1.55 -3.74 -6.08
N LEU A 118 -2.67 -3.86 -5.36
CA LEU A 118 -2.69 -4.61 -4.10
C LEU A 118 -2.64 -6.12 -4.40
N ALA A 119 -1.88 -6.86 -3.60
CA ALA A 119 -2.02 -8.31 -3.61
C ALA A 119 -3.39 -8.70 -3.05
N GLU A 120 -4.00 -9.77 -3.58
CA GLU A 120 -5.36 -10.21 -3.23
C GLU A 120 -5.56 -10.35 -1.71
N ASN A 121 -4.59 -11.00 -1.05
CA ASN A 121 -4.53 -11.26 0.39
C ASN A 121 -3.69 -10.23 1.17
N GLN A 122 -3.52 -9.01 0.65
CA GLN A 122 -2.75 -7.97 1.34
C GLN A 122 -3.48 -7.49 2.60
N THR A 123 -2.91 -7.78 3.77
CA THR A 123 -3.47 -7.43 5.09
C THR A 123 -2.95 -6.11 5.65
N THR A 124 -1.91 -5.51 5.06
CA THR A 124 -1.33 -4.25 5.53
C THR A 124 -1.00 -3.30 4.38
N TYR A 125 -1.03 -2.00 4.66
CA TYR A 125 -0.60 -0.94 3.76
C TYR A 125 0.38 -0.02 4.49
N THR A 126 1.63 -0.02 4.05
CA THR A 126 2.72 0.74 4.68
C THR A 126 3.12 1.92 3.81
N PHE A 127 3.27 3.08 4.43
CA PHE A 127 3.61 4.34 3.77
C PHE A 127 4.46 5.24 4.68
N PHE A 128 5.31 6.08 4.08
CA PHE A 128 6.14 7.03 4.81
C PHE A 128 5.39 8.35 5.06
N GLN A 129 5.51 8.89 6.28
CA GLN A 129 4.98 10.21 6.63
C GLN A 129 6.10 11.12 7.18
N PRO A 130 6.56 12.11 6.39
CA PRO A 130 7.63 13.04 6.81
C PRO A 130 7.31 13.77 8.12
N LEU A 131 6.05 14.15 8.34
CA LEU A 131 5.59 14.82 9.57
C LEU A 131 5.78 13.96 10.83
N ALA A 132 5.67 12.64 10.70
CA ALA A 132 5.87 11.68 11.80
C ALA A 132 7.29 11.09 11.84
N CYS A 133 8.13 11.44 10.86
CA CYS A 133 9.52 11.00 10.75
C CYS A 133 9.71 9.47 10.72
N ARG A 134 8.67 8.70 10.35
CA ARG A 134 8.68 7.24 10.26
C ARG A 134 7.68 6.75 9.23
N THR A 135 7.71 5.44 8.96
CA THR A 135 6.64 4.75 8.25
C THR A 135 5.46 4.45 9.19
N PHE A 136 4.26 4.56 8.64
CA PHE A 136 3.02 4.08 9.22
C PHE A 136 2.58 2.82 8.48
N THR A 137 2.14 1.81 9.24
CA THR A 137 1.54 0.58 8.72
C THR A 137 0.11 0.55 9.19
N PHE A 138 -0.83 0.61 8.26
CA PHE A 138 -2.26 0.43 8.51
C PHE A 138 -2.67 -1.00 8.16
N GLU A 139 -3.66 -1.53 8.86
CA GLU A 139 -4.17 -2.90 8.70
C GLU A 139 -5.50 -2.90 7.93
N TYR A 140 -5.72 -3.92 7.11
CA TYR A 140 -6.94 -4.08 6.32
C TYR A 140 -8.17 -4.24 7.23
N GLU A 141 -9.19 -3.41 6.99
CA GLU A 141 -10.45 -3.45 7.73
C GLU A 141 -11.59 -4.03 6.89
N GLY A 142 -11.65 -3.73 5.59
CA GLY A 142 -12.71 -4.25 4.73
C GLY A 142 -12.69 -3.73 3.30
N ASP A 143 -13.58 -4.29 2.47
CA ASP A 143 -13.87 -3.80 1.13
C ASP A 143 -14.98 -2.73 1.22
N HIS A 144 -14.73 -1.56 0.62
CA HIS A 144 -15.68 -0.44 0.56
C HIS A 144 -15.94 -0.04 -0.90
N THR A 145 -16.85 0.92 -1.10
CA THR A 145 -17.16 1.49 -2.42
C THR A 145 -17.24 3.01 -2.32
N ILE A 146 -16.55 3.70 -3.22
CA ILE A 146 -16.47 5.16 -3.31
C ILE A 146 -16.88 5.56 -4.73
N PHE A 147 -17.94 6.36 -4.88
CA PHE A 147 -18.57 6.70 -6.17
C PHE A 147 -18.73 5.46 -7.10
N GLY A 148 -19.20 4.35 -6.53
CA GLY A 148 -19.38 3.10 -7.27
C GLY A 148 -18.09 2.36 -7.66
N THR A 149 -16.91 2.81 -7.26
CA THR A 149 -15.61 2.16 -7.47
C THR A 149 -15.20 1.35 -6.24
N LYS A 150 -14.78 0.10 -6.42
CA LYS A 150 -14.33 -0.77 -5.32
C LYS A 150 -12.96 -0.33 -4.78
N VAL A 151 -12.83 -0.35 -3.46
CA VAL A 151 -11.58 -0.04 -2.73
C VAL A 151 -11.40 -0.98 -1.54
N LYS A 152 -10.15 -1.20 -1.13
CA LYS A 152 -9.79 -1.82 0.15
C LYS A 152 -9.45 -0.73 1.15
N ARG A 153 -10.10 -0.74 2.31
CA ARG A 153 -9.75 0.16 3.43
C ARG A 153 -8.65 -0.46 4.28
N PHE A 154 -7.62 0.33 4.53
CA PHE A 154 -6.63 0.09 5.56
C PHE A 154 -6.76 1.18 6.63
N GLN A 155 -6.72 0.82 7.91
CA GLN A 155 -6.87 1.78 9.02
C GLN A 155 -5.80 1.63 10.11
N ASN A 156 -5.70 2.64 10.97
CA ASN A 156 -4.84 2.59 12.14
C ASN A 156 -5.36 1.59 13.20
N THR A 157 -4.42 0.95 13.90
CA THR A 157 -4.70 0.02 15.02
C THR A 157 -3.87 0.41 16.24
N PRO A 158 -4.16 -0.12 17.45
CA PRO A 158 -3.34 0.10 18.64
C PRO A 158 -1.86 -0.28 18.45
N ARG A 159 -1.54 -1.16 17.49
CA ARG A 159 -0.16 -1.58 17.20
C ARG A 159 0.72 -0.42 16.77
N LEU A 160 0.21 0.57 16.03
CA LEU A 160 1.05 1.60 15.40
C LEU A 160 1.85 2.43 16.42
N PHE A 161 1.19 2.83 17.52
CA PHE A 161 1.80 3.56 18.64
C PHE A 161 1.85 2.73 19.94
N GLY A 162 1.75 1.39 19.85
CA GLY A 162 1.88 0.48 20.98
C GLY A 162 3.31 0.48 21.56
N ASN A 163 3.42 0.33 22.87
CA ASN A 163 4.70 0.19 23.57
C ASN A 163 5.32 -1.22 23.34
N LEU A 164 6.50 -1.49 23.92
CA LEU A 164 7.20 -2.78 23.80
C LEU A 164 6.38 -4.01 24.22
N LYS A 165 5.47 -3.84 25.18
CA LYS A 165 4.68 -4.92 25.77
C LYS A 165 3.54 -5.32 24.85
N ASP A 166 2.86 -4.32 24.28
CA ASP A 166 1.66 -4.51 23.47
C ASP A 166 2.00 -4.67 21.97
N ASN A 167 3.12 -4.09 21.52
CA ASN A 167 3.70 -4.33 20.20
C ASN A 167 5.26 -4.35 20.22
N PRO A 168 5.88 -5.54 20.33
CA PRO A 168 7.33 -5.70 20.28
C PRO A 168 7.99 -5.16 19.00
N ASP A 169 7.27 -5.08 17.88
CA ASP A 169 7.81 -4.58 16.59
C ASP A 169 8.27 -3.11 16.70
N ASN A 170 7.71 -2.34 17.63
CA ASN A 170 8.08 -0.94 17.87
C ASN A 170 9.40 -0.77 18.65
N TYR A 171 10.20 -1.83 18.86
CA TYR A 171 11.40 -1.81 19.70
C TYR A 171 12.41 -0.69 19.40
N CYS A 172 12.49 -0.26 18.15
CA CYS A 172 13.44 0.73 17.69
C CYS A 172 12.90 2.18 17.64
N TYR A 173 11.59 2.38 17.83
CA TYR A 173 10.96 3.70 17.94
C TYR A 173 10.98 4.26 19.38
N ILE A 174 11.16 3.41 20.39
CA ILE A 174 10.92 3.78 21.78
C ILE A 174 12.15 4.44 22.43
N THR A 175 11.95 5.69 22.85
CA THR A 175 12.91 6.57 23.53
C THR A 175 12.66 6.62 25.05
N ASP A 176 11.41 6.86 25.45
CA ASP A 176 10.91 6.77 26.84
C ASP A 176 10.18 5.43 27.02
N LYS A 177 10.75 4.57 27.89
CA LYS A 177 10.25 3.21 28.14
C LYS A 177 9.08 3.15 29.12
N ASP A 178 8.85 4.23 29.87
CA ASP A 178 7.89 4.27 30.98
C ASP A 178 6.51 4.80 30.54
N LEU A 179 6.29 4.91 29.23
CA LEU A 179 5.03 5.37 28.64
C LEU A 179 4.06 4.21 28.34
N PRO A 180 2.78 4.37 28.73
CA PRO A 180 1.69 3.54 28.22
C PRO A 180 1.56 3.59 26.68
N SER A 181 0.82 2.63 26.12
CA SER A 181 0.61 2.53 24.67
C SER A 181 -0.26 3.67 24.11
N GLY A 182 -0.02 4.06 22.86
CA GLY A 182 -0.80 5.04 22.12
C GLY A 182 -0.12 6.40 21.89
N VAL A 183 1.16 6.54 22.28
CA VAL A 183 1.97 7.73 22.00
C VAL A 183 3.31 7.38 21.36
N LEU A 184 3.83 8.29 20.53
CA LEU A 184 5.13 8.19 19.87
C LEU A 184 5.95 9.46 20.14
N ASP A 185 7.13 9.33 20.73
CA ASP A 185 8.09 10.42 20.82
C ASP A 185 8.71 10.70 19.44
N ILE A 186 8.63 11.95 18.96
CA ILE A 186 9.30 12.39 17.71
C ILE A 186 10.41 13.41 17.95
N SER A 187 10.86 13.58 19.20
CA SER A 187 11.94 14.51 19.57
C SER A 187 13.23 14.32 18.76
N SER A 188 13.53 13.08 18.34
CA SER A 188 14.69 12.72 17.51
C SER A 188 14.75 13.43 16.16
N CYS A 189 13.60 13.80 15.58
CA CYS A 189 13.52 14.59 14.35
C CYS A 189 13.04 16.03 14.58
N GLN A 190 12.43 16.34 15.73
CA GLN A 190 11.93 17.66 16.10
C GLN A 190 12.94 18.45 16.97
N PHE A 191 14.22 18.43 16.59
CA PHE A 191 15.29 19.20 17.24
C PHE A 191 15.45 18.96 18.76
N ASN A 192 15.13 17.76 19.24
CA ASN A 192 15.03 17.37 20.66
C ASN A 192 13.92 18.11 21.47
N SER A 193 12.96 18.73 20.79
CA SER A 193 11.74 19.26 21.42
C SER A 193 10.88 18.09 21.94
N PRO A 194 10.24 18.18 23.12
CA PRO A 194 9.48 17.08 23.75
C PRO A 194 8.10 16.87 23.11
N VAL A 195 8.06 16.71 21.79
CA VAL A 195 6.85 16.55 20.97
C VAL A 195 6.50 15.07 20.82
N TYR A 196 5.26 14.74 21.12
CA TYR A 196 4.72 13.39 21.10
C TYR A 196 3.49 13.34 20.19
N LEU A 197 3.44 12.35 19.30
CA LEU A 197 2.26 12.08 18.47
C LEU A 197 1.35 11.06 19.16
N SER A 198 0.04 11.21 18.95
CA SER A 198 -0.99 10.21 19.25
C SER A 198 -2.09 10.28 18.19
N PHE A 199 -3.12 9.46 18.28
CA PHE A 199 -4.37 9.74 17.54
C PHE A 199 -5.19 10.81 18.29
N PRO A 200 -6.16 11.48 17.61
CA PRO A 200 -7.00 12.51 18.24
C PRO A 200 -7.74 12.01 19.47
N HIS A 201 -7.84 12.88 20.48
CA HIS A 201 -8.42 12.59 21.80
C HIS A 201 -7.87 11.31 22.46
N PHE A 202 -6.63 10.90 22.12
CA PHE A 202 -6.01 9.66 22.56
C PHE A 202 -6.80 8.38 22.16
N TYR A 203 -7.48 8.41 21.01
CA TYR A 203 -8.07 7.22 20.40
C TYR A 203 -7.03 6.09 20.26
N LEU A 204 -7.43 4.84 20.55
CA LEU A 204 -6.56 3.64 20.60
C LEU A 204 -5.36 3.72 21.56
N ALA A 205 -5.31 4.70 22.46
CA ALA A 205 -4.29 4.78 23.51
C ALA A 205 -4.77 4.18 24.84
N ASP A 206 -3.83 4.02 25.78
CA ASP A 206 -4.11 3.62 27.14
C ASP A 206 -5.02 4.65 27.85
N THR A 207 -6.06 4.17 28.53
CA THR A 207 -7.06 5.02 29.21
C THR A 207 -6.47 5.96 30.27
N SER A 208 -5.26 5.70 30.78
CA SER A 208 -4.55 6.59 31.71
C SER A 208 -4.21 7.97 31.14
N TYR A 209 -4.26 8.16 29.81
CA TYR A 209 -4.19 9.50 29.21
C TYR A 209 -5.49 10.30 29.39
N LEU A 210 -6.65 9.62 29.35
CA LEU A 210 -7.97 10.24 29.49
C LEU A 210 -8.21 10.71 30.93
N PHE A 211 -7.87 9.88 31.93
CA PHE A 211 -8.07 10.21 33.36
C PHE A 211 -7.24 11.40 33.87
N LYS A 212 -6.33 11.95 33.06
CA LYS A 212 -5.51 13.11 33.44
C LYS A 212 -6.08 14.44 32.95
N MET A 213 -7.09 14.45 32.08
CA MET A 213 -7.64 15.67 31.48
C MET A 213 -9.13 15.59 31.20
N ASP A 214 -9.84 16.66 31.58
CA ASP A 214 -11.23 16.86 31.20
C ASP A 214 -11.34 17.27 29.72
N GLY A 215 -12.40 16.81 29.03
CA GLY A 215 -12.72 17.18 27.65
C GLY A 215 -12.12 16.28 26.55
N LEU A 216 -11.54 15.13 26.91
CA LEU A 216 -11.09 14.11 25.95
C LEU A 216 -12.19 13.06 25.70
N GLU A 217 -12.61 12.89 24.45
CA GLU A 217 -13.66 11.94 24.06
C GLU A 217 -13.23 11.18 22.79
N PRO A 218 -12.60 9.99 22.91
CA PRO A 218 -12.10 9.23 21.76
C PRO A 218 -13.22 8.50 21.00
N ILE A 219 -13.91 9.22 20.11
CA ILE A 219 -14.93 8.67 19.19
C ILE A 219 -14.27 8.03 17.96
N GLU A 220 -14.60 6.78 17.65
CA GLU A 220 -13.99 6.06 16.52
C GLU A 220 -14.25 6.74 15.17
N GLU A 221 -15.49 7.08 14.83
CA GLU A 221 -15.81 7.62 13.49
C GLU A 221 -15.09 8.94 13.18
N LEU A 222 -14.82 9.74 14.23
CA LEU A 222 -14.15 11.03 14.12
C LEU A 222 -12.61 10.91 14.17
N HIS A 223 -12.08 9.93 14.91
CA HIS A 223 -10.65 9.92 15.28
C HIS A 223 -9.85 8.77 14.68
N LYS A 224 -10.49 7.78 14.03
CA LYS A 224 -9.76 6.79 13.23
C LYS A 224 -9.12 7.40 11.99
N SER A 225 -7.99 6.86 11.59
CA SER A 225 -7.29 7.18 10.36
C SER A 225 -7.43 6.04 9.36
N TYR A 226 -7.63 6.35 8.08
CA TYR A 226 -7.77 5.33 7.05
C TYR A 226 -7.22 5.78 5.68
N VAL A 227 -6.96 4.79 4.83
CA VAL A 227 -6.58 4.92 3.42
C VAL A 227 -7.43 3.92 2.62
N ASP A 228 -8.18 4.43 1.65
CA ASP A 228 -9.10 3.68 0.79
C ASP A 228 -8.46 3.53 -0.61
N VAL A 229 -7.89 2.36 -0.89
CA VAL A 229 -7.05 2.10 -2.08
C VAL A 229 -7.79 1.23 -3.09
N ASN A 230 -7.80 1.61 -4.38
CA ASN A 230 -8.31 0.72 -5.42
C ASN A 230 -7.34 -0.46 -5.63
N PRO A 231 -7.80 -1.72 -5.52
CA PRO A 231 -6.89 -2.86 -5.55
C PRO A 231 -6.23 -3.11 -6.90
N ILE A 232 -6.85 -2.66 -8.00
CA ILE A 232 -6.35 -2.92 -9.37
C ILE A 232 -5.26 -1.90 -9.75
N THR A 233 -5.43 -0.63 -9.40
CA THR A 233 -4.49 0.44 -9.78
C THR A 233 -3.47 0.78 -8.70
N GLY A 234 -3.74 0.47 -7.43
CA GLY A 234 -2.94 0.92 -6.30
C GLY A 234 -3.09 2.42 -5.96
N VAL A 235 -4.02 3.12 -6.64
CA VAL A 235 -4.33 4.54 -6.38
C VAL A 235 -5.23 4.66 -5.17
N THR A 236 -4.94 5.61 -4.28
CA THR A 236 -5.80 5.98 -3.16
C THR A 236 -6.92 6.90 -3.63
N LEU A 237 -8.17 6.49 -3.41
CA LEU A 237 -9.36 7.25 -3.78
C LEU A 237 -9.80 8.19 -2.65
N ARG A 238 -9.54 7.79 -1.39
CA ARG A 238 -9.83 8.60 -0.22
C ARG A 238 -8.86 8.27 0.91
N LEU A 239 -8.43 9.28 1.65
CA LEU A 239 -7.62 9.11 2.85
C LEU A 239 -8.01 10.16 3.89
N ALA A 240 -7.89 9.77 5.15
CA ALA A 240 -7.93 10.68 6.29
C ALA A 240 -6.88 10.21 7.30
N ILE A 241 -5.74 10.88 7.34
CA ILE A 241 -4.66 10.60 8.28
C ILE A 241 -4.76 11.62 9.41
N ARG A 242 -5.19 11.16 10.58
CA ARG A 242 -5.51 12.00 11.75
C ARG A 242 -4.49 11.81 12.85
N VAL A 243 -3.81 12.89 13.23
CA VAL A 243 -2.71 12.86 14.21
C VAL A 243 -2.86 14.02 15.19
N GLN A 244 -2.67 13.73 16.47
CA GLN A 244 -2.63 14.70 17.55
C GLN A 244 -1.19 15.00 17.95
N VAL A 245 -0.89 16.29 18.08
CA VAL A 245 0.39 16.81 18.56
C VAL A 245 0.25 17.09 20.05
N ASN A 246 1.16 16.51 20.83
CA ASN A 246 1.20 16.60 22.28
C ASN A 246 2.58 17.06 22.75
N LEU A 247 2.67 17.60 23.96
CA LEU A 247 3.90 17.95 24.65
C LEU A 247 4.07 17.09 25.90
N ARG A 248 5.26 16.51 26.11
CA ARG A 248 5.59 15.84 27.38
C ARG A 248 6.12 16.84 28.39
N ILE A 249 5.36 17.03 29.47
CA ILE A 249 5.75 17.89 30.59
C ILE A 249 6.20 16.99 31.74
N HIS A 250 7.40 17.24 32.26
CA HIS A 250 7.88 16.66 33.50
C HIS A 250 7.88 17.74 34.59
N LYS A 251 7.39 17.40 35.78
CA LYS A 251 7.54 18.24 36.97
C LYS A 251 9.02 18.51 37.24
N MET A 252 9.39 19.79 37.31
CA MET A 252 10.73 20.24 37.68
C MET A 252 10.64 21.13 38.92
N GLU A 253 11.28 20.73 40.02
CA GLU A 253 11.36 21.51 41.26
C GLU A 253 12.12 22.84 41.07
N THR A 254 13.01 22.89 40.09
CA THR A 254 13.81 24.08 39.74
C THR A 254 13.05 25.13 38.94
N PHE A 255 11.84 24.84 38.45
CA PHE A 255 11.08 25.72 37.56
C PHE A 255 9.68 25.99 38.13
N SER A 256 9.51 27.18 38.72
CA SER A 256 8.38 27.54 39.58
C SER A 256 7.01 27.42 38.92
N TYR A 257 6.94 27.57 37.59
CA TYR A 257 5.68 27.48 36.83
C TYR A 257 5.17 26.05 36.61
N ILE A 258 6.04 25.03 36.66
CA ILE A 258 5.66 23.61 36.46
C ILE A 258 5.88 22.74 37.71
N GLN A 259 6.42 23.31 38.79
CA GLN A 259 6.62 22.60 40.07
C GLN A 259 5.32 21.99 40.63
N ASN A 260 4.17 22.60 40.32
CA ASN A 260 2.83 22.16 40.77
C ASN A 260 2.05 21.41 39.69
N MET A 261 2.60 21.21 38.49
CA MET A 261 1.95 20.42 37.44
C MET A 261 2.24 18.92 37.58
N SER A 262 1.27 18.10 37.20
CA SER A 262 1.45 16.66 37.04
C SER A 262 2.34 16.33 35.84
N SER A 263 3.30 15.43 36.00
CA SER A 263 4.05 14.88 34.86
C SER A 263 3.11 14.09 33.92
N GLY A 264 3.14 14.38 32.63
CA GLY A 264 2.16 13.83 31.68
C GLY A 264 2.44 14.17 30.21
N ILE A 265 1.56 13.67 29.35
CA ILE A 265 1.46 14.05 27.94
C ILE A 265 0.27 15.01 27.84
N TYR A 266 0.50 16.20 27.28
CA TYR A 266 -0.49 17.27 27.20
C TYR A 266 -0.83 17.53 25.71
N PRO A 267 -2.09 17.34 25.28
CA PRO A 267 -2.49 17.60 23.90
C PRO A 267 -2.46 19.10 23.61
N VAL A 268 -2.03 19.46 22.40
CA VAL A 268 -1.99 20.87 21.94
C VAL A 268 -3.05 21.11 20.86
N PHE A 269 -3.06 20.26 19.84
CA PHE A 269 -4.05 20.24 18.76
C PHE A 269 -3.98 18.91 18.02
N TRP A 270 -4.97 18.62 17.19
CA TRP A 270 -4.90 17.54 16.20
C TRP A 270 -5.17 18.08 14.80
N VAL A 271 -4.69 17.34 13.79
CA VAL A 271 -4.85 17.65 12.37
C VAL A 271 -5.33 16.44 11.60
N GLU A 272 -6.06 16.70 10.52
CA GLU A 272 -6.41 15.73 9.50
C GLU A 272 -5.71 16.13 8.20
N LEU A 273 -4.86 15.25 7.69
CA LEU A 273 -4.48 15.23 6.28
C LEU A 273 -5.55 14.40 5.56
N GLY A 274 -6.49 15.08 4.92
CA GLY A 274 -7.60 14.47 4.21
C GLY A 274 -7.54 14.73 2.70
N ALA A 275 -7.86 13.71 1.91
CA ALA A 275 -8.08 13.85 0.47
C ALA A 275 -9.16 12.87 0.01
N GLU A 276 -10.00 13.29 -0.94
CA GLU A 276 -11.02 12.46 -1.58
C GLU A 276 -11.07 12.85 -3.07
N ILE A 277 -11.08 11.87 -3.96
CA ILE A 277 -11.18 12.15 -5.40
C ILE A 277 -12.59 12.59 -5.78
N GLY A 278 -12.70 13.40 -6.84
CA GLY A 278 -13.99 13.73 -7.45
C GLY A 278 -14.61 12.55 -8.18
N GLU A 279 -15.94 12.58 -8.31
CA GLU A 279 -16.74 11.56 -8.99
C GLU A 279 -16.25 11.30 -10.44
N GLU A 280 -15.93 12.35 -11.20
CA GLU A 280 -15.38 12.25 -12.57
C GLU A 280 -14.10 11.40 -12.65
N LEU A 281 -13.17 11.58 -11.69
CA LEU A 281 -11.94 10.79 -11.64
C LEU A 281 -12.22 9.34 -11.20
N SER A 282 -13.22 9.13 -10.34
CA SER A 282 -13.65 7.79 -9.94
C SER A 282 -14.23 7.02 -11.12
N ASP A 283 -15.13 7.65 -11.88
CA ASP A 283 -15.72 7.07 -13.09
C ASP A 283 -14.66 6.79 -14.16
N TYR A 284 -13.66 7.67 -14.33
CA TYR A 284 -12.53 7.41 -15.21
C TYR A 284 -11.73 6.16 -14.77
N ILE A 285 -11.36 6.06 -13.49
CA ILE A 285 -10.65 4.89 -12.94
C ILE A 285 -11.50 3.62 -13.14
N LYS A 286 -12.80 3.70 -12.86
CA LYS A 286 -13.75 2.61 -13.00
C LYS A 286 -13.91 2.13 -14.43
N GLU A 287 -14.05 3.06 -15.38
CA GLU A 287 -14.13 2.72 -16.80
C GLU A 287 -12.85 2.00 -17.25
N LYS A 288 -11.67 2.55 -16.95
CA LYS A 288 -10.40 1.96 -17.39
C LYS A 288 -10.06 0.63 -16.70
N THR A 289 -10.58 0.36 -15.51
CA THR A 289 -10.35 -0.90 -14.78
C THR A 289 -11.42 -1.97 -15.06
N GLU A 290 -12.70 -1.62 -15.02
CA GLU A 290 -13.79 -2.59 -15.17
C GLU A 290 -14.11 -2.92 -16.64
N LEU A 291 -13.98 -1.97 -17.58
CA LEU A 291 -14.37 -2.20 -18.98
C LEU A 291 -13.54 -3.31 -19.66
N PRO A 292 -12.19 -3.35 -19.53
CA PRO A 292 -11.40 -4.44 -20.12
C PRO A 292 -11.76 -5.80 -19.53
N GLN A 293 -12.01 -5.87 -18.22
CA GLN A 293 -12.42 -7.10 -17.54
C GLN A 293 -13.79 -7.58 -18.04
N LYS A 294 -14.79 -6.68 -18.12
CA LYS A 294 -16.14 -6.99 -18.65
C LYS A 294 -16.07 -7.48 -20.10
N ILE A 295 -15.27 -6.85 -20.95
CA ILE A 295 -15.07 -7.29 -22.34
C ILE A 295 -14.42 -8.67 -22.37
N ALA A 296 -13.32 -8.89 -21.63
CA ALA A 296 -12.62 -10.17 -21.59
C ALA A 296 -13.53 -11.33 -21.13
N TYR A 297 -14.27 -11.16 -20.03
CA TYR A 297 -15.22 -12.18 -19.56
C TYR A 297 -16.37 -12.41 -20.54
N SER A 298 -16.87 -11.37 -21.21
CA SER A 298 -17.91 -11.49 -22.22
C SER A 298 -17.43 -12.30 -23.44
N VAL A 299 -16.23 -12.01 -23.94
CA VAL A 299 -15.62 -12.75 -25.06
C VAL A 299 -15.35 -14.20 -24.67
N LEU A 300 -14.77 -14.46 -23.49
CA LEU A 300 -14.56 -15.82 -22.98
C LEU A 300 -15.88 -16.60 -22.84
N GLY A 301 -16.93 -15.97 -22.33
CA GLY A 301 -18.27 -16.55 -22.26
C GLY A 301 -18.84 -16.92 -23.64
N ILE A 302 -18.72 -16.03 -24.62
CA ILE A 302 -19.14 -16.28 -26.00
C ILE A 302 -18.34 -17.44 -26.62
N CYS A 303 -17.02 -17.47 -26.43
CA CYS A 303 -16.16 -18.57 -26.91
C CYS A 303 -16.53 -19.91 -26.29
N LEU A 304 -16.83 -19.97 -25.00
CA LEU A 304 -17.29 -21.18 -24.31
C LEU A 304 -18.65 -21.67 -24.85
N VAL A 305 -19.61 -20.77 -25.02
CA VAL A 305 -20.93 -21.09 -25.59
C VAL A 305 -20.79 -21.58 -27.04
N ALA A 306 -19.98 -20.91 -27.86
CA ALA A 306 -19.70 -21.35 -29.24
C ALA A 306 -19.04 -22.73 -29.30
N SER A 307 -18.09 -23.01 -28.39
CA SER A 307 -17.42 -24.31 -28.29
C SER A 307 -18.39 -25.42 -27.87
N LEU A 308 -19.26 -25.15 -26.90
CA LEU A 308 -20.31 -26.08 -26.47
C LEU A 308 -21.33 -26.36 -27.58
N MET A 309 -21.78 -25.33 -28.31
CA MET A 309 -22.66 -25.50 -29.47
C MET A 309 -21.99 -26.31 -30.59
N GLY A 310 -20.71 -26.02 -30.90
CA GLY A 310 -19.94 -26.77 -31.89
C GLY A 310 -19.75 -28.24 -31.51
N PHE A 311 -19.48 -28.52 -30.23
CA PHE A 311 -19.38 -29.87 -29.70
C PHE A 311 -20.72 -30.63 -29.79
N LEU A 312 -21.82 -30.02 -29.36
CA LEU A 312 -23.16 -30.59 -29.47
C LEU A 312 -23.55 -30.85 -30.94
N TRP A 313 -23.25 -29.92 -31.84
CA TRP A 313 -23.50 -30.08 -33.27
C TRP A 313 -22.66 -31.21 -33.87
N GLY A 314 -21.39 -31.34 -33.46
CA GLY A 314 -20.51 -32.46 -33.81
C GLY A 314 -21.04 -33.82 -33.32
N LEU A 315 -21.54 -33.90 -32.09
CA LEU A 315 -22.18 -35.11 -31.56
C LEU A 315 -23.45 -35.46 -32.36
N VAL A 316 -24.30 -34.49 -32.68
CA VAL A 316 -25.49 -34.70 -33.52
C VAL A 316 -25.10 -35.16 -34.93
N PHE A 317 -24.04 -34.60 -35.50
CA PHE A 317 -23.51 -35.03 -36.79
C PHE A 317 -23.01 -36.48 -36.75
N LEU A 318 -22.20 -36.85 -35.75
CA LEU A 318 -21.71 -38.22 -35.56
C LEU A 318 -22.84 -39.23 -35.30
N MET A 319 -23.87 -38.86 -34.54
CA MET A 319 -25.06 -39.71 -34.37
C MET A 319 -25.84 -39.89 -35.69
N ARG A 320 -25.95 -38.84 -36.52
CA ARG A 320 -26.60 -38.92 -37.83
C ARG A 320 -25.81 -39.74 -38.84
N THR A 321 -24.49 -39.61 -38.90
CA THR A 321 -23.65 -40.42 -39.82
C THR A 321 -23.59 -41.88 -39.38
N ARG A 322 -23.50 -42.15 -38.06
CA ARG A 322 -23.64 -43.52 -37.52
C ARG A 322 -24.99 -44.13 -37.86
N LYS A 323 -26.09 -43.38 -37.75
CA LYS A 323 -27.43 -43.87 -38.12
C LYS A 323 -27.50 -44.22 -39.61
N ARG A 324 -27.03 -43.34 -40.50
CA ARG A 324 -26.98 -43.62 -41.96
C ARG A 324 -26.16 -44.86 -42.32
N MET A 325 -24.97 -45.02 -41.74
CA MET A 325 -24.16 -46.24 -41.95
C MET A 325 -24.88 -47.51 -41.47
N TRP A 326 -25.60 -47.46 -40.36
CA TRP A 326 -26.39 -48.61 -39.89
C TRP A 326 -27.58 -48.93 -40.80
N GLU A 327 -28.23 -47.91 -41.38
CA GLU A 327 -29.30 -48.08 -42.38
C GLU A 327 -28.76 -48.68 -43.70
N GLU A 328 -27.55 -48.33 -44.13
CA GLU A 328 -26.87 -48.93 -45.31
C GLU A 328 -26.36 -50.35 -45.05
N VAL A 329 -25.96 -50.69 -43.82
CA VAL A 329 -25.43 -52.02 -43.47
C VAL A 329 -26.53 -53.05 -43.18
N GLN A 330 -27.72 -52.65 -42.74
CA GLN A 330 -28.85 -53.57 -42.51
C GLN A 330 -29.17 -54.52 -43.69
N PRO A 331 -29.31 -54.07 -44.95
CA PRO A 331 -29.59 -54.98 -46.07
C PRO A 331 -28.44 -55.97 -46.37
N LEU A 332 -27.18 -55.60 -46.09
CA LEU A 332 -26.02 -56.47 -46.32
C LEU A 332 -25.93 -57.61 -45.29
N VAL A 333 -26.27 -57.33 -44.02
CA VAL A 333 -26.33 -58.34 -42.94
C VAL A 333 -27.58 -59.22 -43.07
N GLY A 334 -28.67 -58.71 -43.65
CA GLY A 334 -29.86 -59.50 -43.97
C GLY A 334 -29.59 -60.63 -44.96
N ASN A 335 -28.78 -60.39 -45.99
CA ASN A 335 -28.45 -61.38 -47.02
C ASN A 335 -27.44 -62.45 -46.57
N THR A 336 -26.68 -62.25 -45.49
CA THR A 336 -25.66 -63.23 -45.04
C THR A 336 -26.25 -64.47 -44.35
N LYS A 337 -27.58 -64.59 -44.24
CA LYS A 337 -28.25 -65.80 -43.72
C LYS A 337 -28.50 -66.89 -44.78
N ASN A 338 -28.32 -66.59 -46.07
CA ASN A 338 -28.62 -67.51 -47.18
C ASN A 338 -27.37 -67.98 -47.95
N ILE A 339 -26.22 -68.14 -47.28
CA ILE A 339 -25.07 -68.84 -47.87
C ILE A 339 -25.04 -70.27 -47.32
N THR A 340 -25.75 -71.17 -48.00
CA THR A 340 -25.58 -72.61 -47.84
C THR A 340 -24.19 -73.01 -48.31
N TYR A 341 -23.37 -73.56 -47.41
CA TYR A 341 -22.14 -74.26 -47.77
C TYR A 341 -22.49 -75.55 -48.52
N SER A 342 -22.52 -75.50 -49.86
CA SER A 342 -22.55 -76.71 -50.69
C SER A 342 -21.15 -77.32 -50.72
N SER A 343 -20.93 -78.36 -49.92
CA SER A 343 -19.71 -79.16 -49.93
C SER A 343 -19.57 -79.92 -51.26
N ILE A 344 -18.84 -79.35 -52.22
CA ILE A 344 -18.41 -80.05 -53.42
C ILE A 344 -17.06 -80.68 -53.12
N VAL A 345 -17.04 -82.00 -52.97
CA VAL A 345 -15.82 -82.82 -52.87
C VAL A 345 -15.28 -83.06 -54.28
N PRO A 346 -14.08 -82.57 -54.65
CA PRO A 346 -13.49 -82.89 -55.95
C PRO A 346 -12.85 -84.27 -55.89
N THR A 347 -13.35 -85.21 -56.70
CA THR A 347 -12.73 -86.52 -56.91
C THR A 347 -11.40 -86.36 -57.65
N MET A 348 -10.31 -86.92 -57.11
CA MET A 348 -8.99 -86.90 -57.77
C MET A 348 -8.93 -87.92 -58.92
N GLN A 349 -8.42 -87.49 -60.07
CA GLN A 349 -7.66 -88.34 -61.00
C GLN A 349 -6.40 -87.60 -61.48
N PRO A 350 -5.32 -88.32 -61.83
CA PRO A 350 -3.97 -87.76 -61.80
C PRO A 350 -3.54 -87.09 -63.11
N VAL A 351 -2.74 -86.02 -62.98
CA VAL A 351 -1.90 -85.49 -64.06
C VAL A 351 -0.49 -85.30 -63.50
N GLU A 352 0.50 -85.74 -64.26
CA GLU A 352 1.90 -85.84 -63.83
C GLU A 352 2.65 -84.49 -63.85
N GLY A 353 3.64 -84.38 -62.97
CA GLY A 353 4.89 -83.65 -63.26
C GLY A 353 4.86 -82.12 -63.35
N SER A 354 5.17 -81.43 -62.25
CA SER A 354 6.56 -80.94 -62.04
C SER A 354 6.74 -80.08 -60.77
N SER A 355 7.82 -80.40 -60.05
CA SER A 355 8.64 -79.56 -59.16
C SER A 355 8.30 -78.05 -59.13
N SER A 356 8.04 -77.39 -57.99
CA SER A 356 9.00 -77.29 -56.87
C SER A 356 8.41 -76.70 -55.58
N ARG A 357 9.01 -77.11 -54.44
CA ARG A 357 8.94 -76.45 -53.11
C ARG A 357 9.99 -75.29 -53.07
N TYR A 358 10.12 -74.35 -52.14
CA TYR A 358 9.66 -74.11 -50.75
C TYR A 358 9.96 -72.61 -50.44
N SER A 359 9.74 -71.97 -49.29
CA SER A 359 9.19 -72.32 -47.97
C SER A 359 8.63 -71.06 -47.28
N SER A 360 7.68 -71.22 -46.36
CA SER A 360 7.36 -70.22 -45.32
C SER A 360 8.53 -69.98 -44.35
N LYS A 361 8.59 -68.80 -43.68
CA LYS A 361 8.40 -68.72 -42.20
C LYS A 361 8.41 -67.30 -41.62
N SER A 362 7.51 -67.13 -40.64
CA SER A 362 7.50 -66.10 -39.59
C SER A 362 8.76 -66.11 -38.70
N LYS A 363 9.10 -64.97 -38.09
CA LYS A 363 9.24 -64.83 -36.62
C LYS A 363 9.51 -63.40 -36.15
N GLU A 364 8.99 -63.07 -34.97
CA GLU A 364 9.46 -61.98 -34.11
C GLU A 364 10.87 -62.27 -33.60
N VAL A 365 11.69 -61.23 -33.36
CA VAL A 365 12.64 -61.16 -32.23
C VAL A 365 12.79 -59.70 -31.78
N SER A 366 12.73 -59.46 -30.47
CA SER A 366 12.94 -58.17 -29.82
C SER A 366 14.40 -57.97 -29.36
N ARG A 367 14.71 -56.73 -28.93
CA ARG A 367 15.77 -56.30 -27.96
C ARG A 367 17.07 -55.66 -28.48
N ASN A 368 17.21 -54.39 -28.06
CA ASN A 368 18.27 -53.84 -27.19
C ASN A 368 19.61 -53.34 -27.75
N ILE A 369 19.89 -52.06 -27.38
CA ILE A 369 21.15 -51.53 -26.78
C ILE A 369 22.40 -51.63 -27.70
N SER A 370 22.98 -50.52 -28.16
CA SER A 370 23.94 -49.72 -27.35
C SER A 370 24.14 -48.29 -27.86
N ARG A 371 24.71 -47.44 -27.01
CA ARG A 371 25.27 -46.10 -27.32
C ARG A 371 26.41 -46.20 -28.34
N GLU A 372 26.65 -45.12 -29.08
CA GLU A 372 27.94 -44.44 -29.06
C GLU A 372 27.83 -42.96 -29.51
N ASP A 373 28.68 -42.11 -28.94
CA ASP A 373 28.75 -40.66 -29.20
C ASP A 373 29.67 -40.36 -30.39
N SER A 374 29.43 -39.27 -31.13
CA SER A 374 30.49 -38.30 -31.50
C SER A 374 29.98 -37.12 -32.35
N HIS A 375 30.68 -35.99 -32.22
CA HIS A 375 30.49 -34.76 -32.98
C HIS A 375 30.73 -34.92 -34.49
N ILE A 376 30.16 -34.02 -35.30
CA ILE A 376 30.93 -33.08 -36.14
C ILE A 376 30.02 -31.95 -36.66
N SER A 377 30.57 -30.74 -36.76
CA SER A 377 29.94 -29.54 -37.31
C SER A 377 29.94 -29.52 -38.85
N GLY A 378 28.88 -29.01 -39.47
CA GLY A 378 28.82 -28.77 -40.92
C GLY A 378 27.81 -27.69 -41.29
N ILE A 379 28.31 -26.53 -41.74
CA ILE A 379 27.52 -25.43 -42.30
C ILE A 379 27.34 -25.67 -43.81
N VAL A 380 26.09 -25.68 -44.31
CA VAL A 380 25.72 -25.24 -45.67
C VAL A 380 24.29 -24.67 -45.62
N ASP A 381 24.08 -23.52 -46.25
CA ASP A 381 22.77 -22.84 -46.38
C ASP A 381 21.84 -23.48 -47.43
N ASP A 382 20.52 -23.36 -47.25
CA ASP A 382 19.58 -23.16 -48.37
C ASP A 382 18.35 -22.32 -47.89
N PRO A 383 17.84 -21.31 -48.64
CA PRO A 383 17.04 -20.24 -48.04
C PRO A 383 15.60 -20.15 -48.56
N TYR A 384 14.59 -20.36 -47.70
CA TYR A 384 13.20 -19.93 -47.99
C TYR A 384 12.36 -19.58 -46.75
N VAL A 385 12.53 -18.36 -46.21
CA VAL A 385 11.49 -17.71 -45.38
C VAL A 385 11.31 -16.27 -45.84
N LYS A 386 10.23 -16.00 -46.59
CA LYS A 386 9.88 -14.65 -47.04
C LYS A 386 9.43 -13.78 -45.87
N THR A 387 10.06 -12.61 -45.75
CA THR A 387 9.66 -11.55 -44.83
C THR A 387 8.36 -10.89 -45.31
N LEU A 388 7.40 -10.68 -44.41
CA LEU A 388 6.35 -9.68 -44.60
C LEU A 388 6.59 -8.54 -43.60
N LYS A 389 7.21 -7.45 -44.08
CA LYS A 389 7.36 -6.21 -43.32
C LYS A 389 6.05 -5.43 -43.39
N PHE A 390 5.42 -5.17 -42.26
CA PHE A 390 4.48 -4.04 -42.16
C PHE A 390 5.27 -2.75 -41.93
N GLN A 391 5.24 -1.84 -42.90
CA GLN A 391 5.62 -0.44 -42.68
C GLN A 391 4.42 0.28 -42.07
N SER A 392 4.55 0.72 -40.81
CA SER A 392 3.69 1.76 -40.25
C SER A 392 4.53 3.03 -40.07
N SER A 393 4.36 4.00 -40.98
CA SER A 393 4.92 5.34 -40.82
C SER A 393 4.16 6.10 -39.72
N GLY A 394 4.56 5.91 -38.47
CA GLY A 394 4.06 6.66 -37.32
C GLY A 394 5.09 7.69 -36.87
N ARG A 395 4.72 8.98 -36.86
CA ARG A 395 5.53 10.03 -36.22
C ARG A 395 5.70 9.68 -34.75
N VAL A 396 6.94 9.70 -34.26
CA VAL A 396 7.20 9.77 -32.81
C VAL A 396 6.85 11.19 -32.37
N GLU A 397 5.59 11.42 -32.02
CA GLU A 397 5.23 12.61 -31.29
C GLU A 397 5.91 12.56 -29.91
N ARG A 398 6.46 13.70 -29.49
CA ARG A 398 7.07 13.82 -28.16
C ARG A 398 6.01 13.45 -27.13
N CYS A 399 6.35 12.54 -26.21
CA CYS A 399 5.67 12.52 -24.92
C CYS A 399 5.80 13.93 -24.33
N SER A 400 4.69 14.67 -24.32
CA SER A 400 4.60 15.95 -23.66
C SER A 400 5.02 15.75 -22.21
N LYS A 401 5.75 16.70 -21.63
CA LYS A 401 5.79 16.83 -20.18
C LYS A 401 4.34 16.92 -19.71
N ILE A 402 3.82 15.87 -19.08
CA ILE A 402 2.71 16.05 -18.15
C ILE A 402 3.35 16.61 -16.90
N GLU A 403 3.55 17.93 -16.90
CA GLU A 403 3.73 18.66 -15.65
C GLU A 403 2.40 18.58 -14.91
N ILE A 404 2.29 17.60 -14.01
CA ILE A 404 1.26 17.60 -12.99
C ILE A 404 1.60 18.75 -12.03
N GLN A 405 1.26 19.98 -12.42
CA GLN A 405 1.15 21.12 -11.52
C GLN A 405 -0.11 20.97 -10.65
N GLY A 406 -0.24 19.82 -10.00
CA GLY A 406 -1.15 19.59 -8.89
C GLY A 406 -0.58 20.27 -7.67
N SER A 407 -0.71 21.60 -7.59
CA SER A 407 -0.57 22.29 -6.31
C SER A 407 -1.79 21.93 -5.46
N ILE A 408 -1.73 20.76 -4.81
CA ILE A 408 -2.61 20.44 -3.69
C ILE A 408 -2.13 21.31 -2.54
N SER A 409 -2.61 22.55 -2.51
CA SER A 409 -2.51 23.41 -1.34
C SER A 409 -3.54 22.87 -0.33
N PRO A 410 -3.12 22.23 0.78
CA PRO A 410 -4.07 21.65 1.71
C PRO A 410 -4.89 22.77 2.35
N GLN A 411 -6.18 22.84 2.04
CA GLN A 411 -7.10 23.71 2.78
C GLN A 411 -7.35 23.11 4.17
N ILE A 412 -6.51 23.51 5.14
CA ILE A 412 -6.77 23.19 6.55
C ILE A 412 -7.93 24.06 7.05
N ILE A 413 -9.14 23.51 6.96
CA ILE A 413 -10.34 24.11 7.54
C ILE A 413 -10.31 23.89 9.06
N MET A 414 -9.65 24.80 9.78
CA MET A 414 -9.65 24.79 11.24
C MET A 414 -11.01 25.23 11.78
N LYS A 415 -11.88 24.26 12.04
CA LYS A 415 -13.08 24.46 12.85
C LYS A 415 -12.66 24.58 14.32
N LYS A 416 -13.11 25.63 14.99
CA LYS A 416 -13.13 25.65 16.46
C LYS A 416 -14.06 24.52 16.91
N ALA A 417 -13.62 23.68 17.84
CA ALA A 417 -14.52 22.71 18.47
C ALA A 417 -15.63 23.48 19.20
N ASP A 418 -16.89 23.17 18.89
CA ASP A 418 -18.05 23.71 19.60
C ASP A 418 -18.17 23.00 20.95
N SER A 419 -17.34 23.41 21.91
CA SER A 419 -17.51 23.02 23.30
C SER A 419 -18.84 23.59 23.80
N PRO A 420 -19.69 22.82 24.51
CA PRO A 420 -20.87 23.38 25.15
C PRO A 420 -20.48 24.56 26.04
N SER A 421 -21.30 25.61 26.02
CA SER A 421 -21.04 26.87 26.73
C SER A 421 -20.61 26.63 28.18
N PRO A 422 -19.53 27.27 28.67
CA PRO A 422 -19.14 27.13 30.07
C PRO A 422 -20.30 27.58 30.95
N LYS A 423 -20.84 26.67 31.76
CA LYS A 423 -21.70 27.07 32.88
C LYS A 423 -20.88 27.99 33.77
N ASN A 424 -21.39 29.19 34.05
CA ASN A 424 -20.72 30.18 34.89
C ASN A 424 -20.32 29.55 36.23
N PHE A 425 -19.03 29.24 36.38
CA PHE A 425 -18.45 28.98 37.69
C PHE A 425 -18.19 30.33 38.36
N ASP A 426 -19.19 30.75 39.13
CA ASP A 426 -19.15 31.96 39.93
C ASP A 426 -18.10 31.78 41.03
N LEU A 427 -16.90 32.34 40.82
CA LEU A 427 -15.80 32.36 41.79
C LEU A 427 -16.16 33.31 42.93
N LYS A 428 -17.07 32.86 43.81
CA LYS A 428 -17.22 33.46 45.13
C LYS A 428 -15.90 33.29 45.88
N ARG A 429 -15.33 34.44 46.23
CA ARG A 429 -14.31 34.53 47.28
C ARG A 429 -15.00 34.19 48.59
N ASP A 430 -14.50 33.19 49.29
CA ASP A 430 -14.59 33.16 50.75
C ASP A 430 -13.18 33.44 51.32
N VAL A 431 -13.18 33.99 52.53
CA VAL A 431 -12.11 34.79 53.16
C VAL A 431 -10.98 33.94 53.73
#